data_AF-A0A920SUV1-F1
#
_entry.id   AF-A0A920SUV1-F1
#
_cell.length_a   1.000
_cell.length_b   1.000
_cell.length_c   1.000
_cell.angle_alpha   90.00
_cell.angle_beta   90.00
_cell.angle_gamma   90.00
#
_symmetry.space_group_name_H-M   'P 1'
#
loop_
_entity.id
_entity.type
_entity.pdbx_description
1 polymer ?
#
loop_
_entity_poly.entity_id
_entity_poly.type
_entity_poly.pdbx_seq_one_letter_code
_entity_poly.pdbx_strand_id
1 'polypeptide(L)'
;MIFGVTGHGKHWVGEITRVLPEYPIVDIDPEHMMMHALYEVEDIPQIPSIQWWRRNGRRGTSERGRESETPHLRAIFDPEGRPLVVMTHNTDIADGWEREGEDYDFFYEFLSRSLRPRDQCCPILA
;
A
#
# COMPACT_ATOMS: atom_id res chain seq x y z
N MET A 1 5.79 -4.16 -5.59
CA MET A 1 6.28 -5.53 -5.30
C MET A 1 5.83 -5.85 -3.89
N ILE A 2 5.01 -6.91 -3.75
CA ILE A 2 4.26 -7.25 -2.53
C ILE A 2 5.21 -7.94 -1.54
N PHE A 3 5.32 -7.43 -0.32
CA PHE A 3 6.15 -8.06 0.73
C PHE A 3 5.43 -8.09 2.08
N GLY A 4 5.41 -9.26 2.73
CA GLY A 4 5.02 -9.44 4.14
C GLY A 4 6.22 -9.75 5.06
N VAL A 5 6.16 -9.35 6.32
CA VAL A 5 7.22 -9.47 7.37
C VAL A 5 7.20 -10.86 8.05
N THR A 6 8.25 -11.40 8.67
CA THR A 6 9.62 -10.96 9.00
C THR A 6 10.68 -11.91 8.40
N GLY A 7 11.93 -11.45 8.24
CA GLY A 7 13.02 -12.10 7.48
C GLY A 7 13.11 -11.60 6.02
N HIS A 8 11.98 -11.58 5.32
CA HIS A 8 11.90 -11.16 3.92
C HIS A 8 12.16 -9.66 3.72
N GLY A 9 11.62 -8.80 4.60
CA GLY A 9 11.89 -7.36 4.54
C GLY A 9 13.36 -7.01 4.76
N LYS A 10 14.03 -7.69 5.70
CA LYS A 10 15.48 -7.51 5.94
C LYS A 10 16.31 -7.99 4.75
N HIS A 11 15.93 -9.12 4.17
CA HIS A 11 16.57 -9.64 2.96
C HIS A 11 16.41 -8.66 1.80
N TRP A 12 15.21 -8.15 1.56
CA TRP A 12 14.94 -7.20 0.49
C TRP A 12 15.76 -5.91 0.69
N VAL A 13 15.77 -5.34 1.90
CA VAL A 13 16.60 -4.16 2.23
C VAL A 13 18.08 -4.46 1.99
N GLY A 14 18.57 -5.64 2.40
CA GLY A 14 19.95 -6.06 2.14
C GLY A 14 20.29 -6.11 0.65
N GLU A 15 19.42 -6.69 -0.18
CA GLU A 15 19.67 -6.82 -1.61
C GLU A 15 19.54 -5.49 -2.36
N ILE A 16 18.51 -4.67 -2.05
CA ILE A 16 18.35 -3.38 -2.75
C ILE A 16 19.49 -2.42 -2.42
N THR A 17 19.99 -2.45 -1.18
CA THR A 17 21.11 -1.59 -0.74
C THR A 17 22.42 -1.99 -1.44
N ARG A 18 22.52 -3.21 -1.98
CA ARG A 18 23.67 -3.60 -2.82
C ARG A 18 23.59 -3.03 -4.24
N VAL A 19 22.37 -2.81 -4.74
CA VAL A 19 22.13 -2.27 -6.09
C VAL A 19 22.18 -0.74 -6.09
N LEU A 20 21.65 -0.11 -5.04
CA LEU A 20 21.54 1.35 -4.89
C LEU A 20 22.12 1.80 -3.53
N PRO A 21 23.42 1.57 -3.26
CA PRO A 21 24.01 1.86 -1.94
C PRO A 21 24.02 3.35 -1.59
N GLU A 22 24.00 4.22 -2.58
CA GLU A 22 24.04 5.68 -2.40
C GLU A 22 22.69 6.32 -2.08
N TYR A 23 21.57 5.62 -2.31
CA TYR A 23 20.23 6.19 -2.15
C TYR A 23 19.49 5.55 -0.95
N PRO A 24 19.09 6.35 0.06
CA PRO A 24 18.41 5.83 1.22
C PRO A 24 16.97 5.41 0.90
N ILE A 25 16.48 4.44 1.67
CA ILE A 25 15.06 4.10 1.73
C ILE A 25 14.37 5.13 2.63
N VAL A 26 13.32 5.76 2.13
CA VAL A 26 12.54 6.78 2.84
C VAL A 26 11.11 6.27 3.03
N ASP A 27 10.57 6.40 4.24
CA ASP A 27 9.15 6.18 4.52
C ASP A 27 8.32 7.33 3.93
N ILE A 28 7.22 6.99 3.28
CA ILE A 28 6.31 7.95 2.66
C ILE A 28 5.17 8.20 3.63
N ASP A 29 5.13 9.41 4.18
CA ASP A 29 4.03 9.88 5.03
C ASP A 29 2.78 10.20 4.20
N PRO A 30 1.59 10.22 4.83
CA PRO A 30 0.34 10.58 4.16
C PRO A 30 0.36 11.96 3.50
N GLU A 31 1.16 12.92 4.00
CA GLU A 31 1.27 14.27 3.45
C GLU A 31 2.23 14.38 2.24
N HIS A 32 2.96 13.30 1.92
CA HIS A 32 3.92 13.29 0.83
C HIS A 32 3.22 13.42 -0.51
N MET A 33 3.79 14.20 -1.44
CA MET A 33 3.17 14.51 -2.75
C MET A 33 2.74 13.29 -3.59
N MET A 34 3.35 12.13 -3.35
CA MET A 34 2.98 10.88 -4.04
C MET A 34 1.58 10.39 -3.65
N MET A 35 1.11 10.70 -2.44
CA MET A 35 -0.24 10.40 -1.95
C MET A 35 -1.31 11.34 -2.50
N HIS A 36 -0.88 12.39 -3.24
CA HIS A 36 -1.75 13.46 -3.73
C HIS A 36 -1.58 13.74 -5.24
N ALA A 37 -0.90 12.88 -5.99
CA ALA A 37 -0.53 13.19 -7.38
C ALA A 37 -1.74 13.14 -8.33
N LEU A 38 -2.50 12.05 -8.31
CA LEU A 38 -3.68 11.81 -9.16
C LEU A 38 -4.96 11.67 -8.33
N TYR A 39 -4.86 10.93 -7.22
CA TYR A 39 -5.88 10.78 -6.21
C TYR A 39 -5.36 11.33 -4.88
N GLU A 40 -6.29 11.73 -4.03
CA GLU A 40 -6.07 11.99 -2.61
C GLU A 40 -6.20 10.65 -1.88
N VAL A 41 -5.06 10.14 -1.40
CA VAL A 41 -4.96 8.89 -0.64
C VAL A 41 -4.76 9.25 0.83
N GLU A 42 -5.78 9.06 1.67
CA GLU A 42 -5.74 9.47 3.08
C GLU A 42 -4.82 8.60 3.93
N ASP A 43 -4.80 7.30 3.67
CA ASP A 43 -3.99 6.32 4.36
C ASP A 43 -3.53 5.20 3.42
N ILE A 44 -2.54 4.43 3.87
CA ILE A 44 -2.07 3.27 3.13
C ILE A 44 -2.96 2.09 3.56
N PRO A 45 -3.88 1.60 2.71
CA PRO A 45 -4.80 0.55 3.12
C PRO A 45 -4.03 -0.74 3.36
N GLN A 46 -4.43 -1.52 4.37
CA GLN A 46 -3.98 -2.90 4.49
C GLN A 46 -4.96 -3.84 3.78
N ILE A 47 -4.56 -4.33 2.62
CA ILE A 47 -5.37 -5.30 1.86
C ILE A 47 -4.89 -6.73 2.19
N PRO A 48 -5.72 -7.58 2.83
CA PRO A 48 -5.46 -9.00 2.98
C PRO A 48 -5.79 -9.76 1.69
N SER A 49 -5.28 -10.97 1.52
CA SER A 49 -5.76 -11.87 0.47
C SER A 49 -7.25 -12.15 0.62
N ILE A 50 -7.96 -12.23 -0.50
CA ILE A 50 -9.40 -12.49 -0.49
C ILE A 50 -9.77 -13.81 0.21
N GLN A 51 -8.94 -14.85 0.09
CA GLN A 51 -9.18 -16.14 0.73
C GLN A 51 -9.08 -16.03 2.25
N TRP A 52 -8.09 -15.27 2.76
CA TRP A 52 -7.94 -15.03 4.19
C TRP A 52 -9.11 -14.21 4.72
N TRP A 53 -9.48 -13.15 4.01
CA TRP A 53 -10.61 -12.27 4.36
C TRP A 53 -11.92 -13.04 4.47
N ARG A 54 -12.25 -13.88 3.47
CA ARG A 54 -13.43 -14.76 3.51
C ARG A 54 -13.38 -15.73 4.69
N ARG A 55 -12.23 -16.39 4.92
CA ARG A 55 -12.07 -17.37 5.99
C ARG A 55 -12.20 -16.76 7.39
N ASN A 56 -11.73 -15.53 7.58
CA ASN A 56 -11.82 -14.85 8.89
C ASN A 56 -13.17 -14.14 9.11
N GLY A 57 -14.19 -14.47 8.31
CA GLY A 57 -15.52 -13.88 8.42
C GLY A 57 -15.53 -12.39 8.11
N ARG A 58 -14.68 -11.94 7.17
CA ARG A 58 -14.53 -10.54 6.74
C ARG A 58 -14.11 -9.60 7.88
N ARG A 59 -13.28 -10.09 8.82
CA ARG A 59 -12.79 -9.33 9.97
C ARG A 59 -11.27 -9.22 9.96
N GLY A 60 -10.77 -8.03 10.23
CA GLY A 60 -9.34 -7.76 10.27
C GLY A 60 -8.67 -7.90 8.90
N THR A 61 -7.42 -7.48 8.85
CA THR A 61 -6.64 -7.36 7.61
C THR A 61 -5.21 -7.87 7.77
N SER A 62 -4.78 -8.12 9.01
CA SER A 62 -3.43 -8.54 9.31
C SER A 62 -3.31 -10.07 9.35
N GLU A 63 -2.82 -10.65 8.25
CA GLU A 63 -2.74 -12.10 8.09
C GLU A 63 -1.74 -12.79 9.01
N ARG A 64 -0.73 -12.06 9.49
CA ARG A 64 0.33 -12.52 10.40
C ARG A 64 0.27 -11.84 11.77
N GLY A 65 -0.91 -11.38 12.18
CA GLY A 65 -1.12 -10.75 13.49
C GLY A 65 -0.27 -9.50 13.67
N ARG A 66 0.45 -9.36 14.78
CA ARG A 66 1.26 -8.16 15.05
C ARG A 66 2.37 -7.93 14.02
N GLU A 67 2.83 -8.97 13.34
CA GLU A 67 3.94 -8.82 12.39
C GLU A 67 3.53 -8.07 11.13
N SER A 68 2.30 -8.28 10.65
CA SER A 68 1.80 -7.58 9.46
C SER A 68 0.94 -6.37 9.78
N GLU A 69 0.65 -6.04 11.05
CA GLU A 69 -0.42 -5.10 11.41
C GLU A 69 -0.29 -3.70 10.81
N THR A 70 0.93 -3.27 10.51
CA THR A 70 1.21 -1.93 9.99
C THR A 70 1.63 -1.99 8.52
N PRO A 71 0.84 -1.40 7.59
CA PRO A 71 1.26 -1.20 6.21
C PRO A 71 2.29 -0.06 6.11
N HIS A 72 3.24 -0.19 5.18
CA HIS A 72 4.25 0.82 4.91
C HIS A 72 4.41 1.06 3.42
N LEU A 73 4.46 2.33 3.03
CA LEU A 73 4.86 2.78 1.71
C LEU A 73 6.24 3.42 1.85
N ARG A 74 7.20 2.95 1.06
CA ARG A 74 8.57 3.48 1.05
C ARG A 74 9.00 3.77 -0.36
N ALA A 75 9.95 4.68 -0.52
CA ALA A 75 10.59 4.91 -1.81
C ALA A 75 12.09 5.15 -1.70
N ILE A 76 12.77 4.97 -2.82
CA ILE A 76 14.13 5.43 -3.06
C ILE A 76 14.03 6.50 -4.15
N PHE A 77 14.67 7.65 -3.94
CA PHE A 77 14.64 8.78 -4.85
C PHE A 77 16.03 9.04 -5.43
N ASP A 78 16.07 9.61 -6.63
CA ASP A 78 17.29 10.18 -7.20
C ASP A 78 17.61 11.57 -6.61
N PRO A 79 18.75 12.19 -6.96
CA PRO A 79 19.12 13.52 -6.44
C PRO A 79 18.16 14.64 -6.84
N GLU A 80 17.35 14.44 -7.89
CA GLU A 80 16.33 15.39 -8.34
C GLU A 80 14.96 15.16 -7.68
N GLY A 81 14.85 14.18 -6.77
CA GLY A 81 13.63 13.87 -6.04
C GLY A 81 12.62 13.03 -6.83
N ARG A 82 13.04 12.39 -7.92
CA ARG A 82 12.17 11.49 -8.69
C ARG A 82 12.24 10.06 -8.11
N PRO A 83 11.10 9.37 -7.96
CA PRO A 83 11.09 8.02 -7.39
C PRO A 83 11.73 7.03 -8.37
N LEU A 84 12.75 6.32 -7.89
CA LEU A 84 13.41 5.22 -8.60
C LEU A 84 12.76 3.88 -8.26
N VAL A 85 12.42 3.68 -6.99
CA VAL A 85 11.83 2.45 -6.46
C VAL A 85 10.71 2.81 -5.50
N VAL A 86 9.56 2.15 -5.63
CA VAL A 86 8.45 2.23 -4.67
C VAL A 86 8.20 0.84 -4.08
N MET A 87 8.05 0.79 -2.76
CA MET A 87 7.87 -0.42 -1.98
C MET A 87 6.55 -0.37 -1.24
N THR A 88 5.74 -1.41 -1.43
CA THR A 88 4.47 -1.63 -0.73
C THR A 88 4.66 -2.82 0.21
N HIS A 89 4.74 -2.55 1.52
CA HIS A 89 5.05 -3.56 2.52
C HIS A 89 3.88 -3.73 3.49
N ASN A 90 3.53 -4.98 3.81
CA ASN A 90 2.34 -5.36 4.59
C ASN A 90 1.01 -4.88 4.01
N THR A 91 1.02 -4.51 2.75
CA THR A 91 -0.16 -4.13 2.00
C THR A 91 -0.09 -4.77 0.64
N ASP A 92 -1.18 -5.42 0.25
CA ASP A 92 -1.36 -5.99 -1.08
C ASP A 92 -2.24 -5.08 -1.93
N ILE A 93 -1.82 -3.81 -2.09
CA ILE A 93 -2.59 -2.76 -2.80
C ILE A 93 -3.05 -3.24 -4.19
N ALA A 94 -2.25 -4.09 -4.84
CA ALA A 94 -2.58 -4.63 -6.15
C ALA A 94 -3.77 -5.61 -6.12
N ASP A 95 -3.91 -6.43 -5.07
CA ASP A 95 -5.00 -7.42 -4.95
C ASP A 95 -6.38 -6.72 -4.89
N GLY A 96 -6.44 -5.49 -4.38
CA GLY A 96 -7.66 -4.67 -4.44
C GLY A 96 -8.18 -4.49 -5.88
N TRP A 97 -7.29 -4.20 -6.83
CA TRP A 97 -7.65 -4.04 -8.25
C TRP A 97 -7.84 -5.39 -8.96
N GLU A 98 -7.03 -6.40 -8.65
CA GLU A 98 -7.14 -7.73 -9.26
C GLU A 98 -8.51 -8.40 -9.01
N ARG A 99 -9.17 -8.03 -7.91
CA ARG A 99 -10.43 -8.63 -7.45
C ARG A 99 -11.69 -7.86 -7.80
N GLU A 100 -11.60 -6.75 -8.55
CA GLU A 100 -12.77 -5.94 -8.95
C GLU A 100 -13.88 -6.78 -9.58
N GLY A 101 -13.52 -7.74 -10.43
CA GLY A 101 -14.46 -8.65 -11.08
C GLY A 101 -14.83 -9.91 -10.28
N GLU A 102 -14.19 -10.17 -9.15
CA GLU A 102 -14.40 -11.39 -8.35
C GLU A 102 -15.37 -11.16 -7.18
N ASP A 103 -15.21 -10.08 -6.43
CA ASP A 103 -15.97 -9.82 -5.21
C ASP A 103 -16.13 -8.31 -4.97
N TYR A 104 -17.32 -7.79 -5.27
CA TYR A 104 -17.61 -6.36 -5.14
C TYR A 104 -17.44 -5.86 -3.71
N ASP A 105 -17.85 -6.64 -2.69
CA ASP A 105 -17.73 -6.21 -1.29
C ASP A 105 -16.25 -6.00 -0.92
N PHE A 106 -15.38 -6.92 -1.35
CA PHE A 106 -13.94 -6.82 -1.12
C PHE A 106 -13.34 -5.61 -1.84
N PHE A 107 -13.70 -5.40 -3.11
CA PHE A 107 -13.23 -4.26 -3.91
C PHE A 107 -13.63 -2.92 -3.29
N TYR A 108 -14.91 -2.76 -2.92
CA TYR A 108 -15.38 -1.50 -2.35
C TYR A 108 -14.76 -1.22 -0.97
N GLU A 109 -14.62 -2.24 -0.11
CA GLU A 109 -14.07 -2.07 1.23
C GLU A 109 -12.62 -1.57 1.19
N PHE A 110 -11.77 -2.16 0.34
CA PHE A 110 -10.32 -1.89 0.37
C PHE A 110 -9.84 -0.84 -0.63
N LEU A 111 -10.48 -0.73 -1.78
CA LEU A 111 -9.99 0.13 -2.85
C LEU A 111 -10.78 1.43 -2.95
N SER A 112 -12.11 1.34 -3.06
CA SER A 112 -12.94 2.52 -3.33
C SER A 112 -12.90 3.56 -2.21
N ARG A 113 -12.72 3.09 -0.97
CA ARG A 113 -12.70 3.95 0.22
C ARG A 113 -11.38 4.71 0.37
N SER A 114 -10.29 4.12 -0.12
CA SER A 114 -8.93 4.62 0.07
C SER A 114 -8.51 5.65 -0.99
N LEU A 115 -9.30 5.80 -2.06
CA LEU A 115 -8.99 6.68 -3.20
C LEU A 115 -10.09 7.73 -3.37
N ARG A 116 -9.74 9.02 -3.23
CA ARG A 116 -10.63 10.12 -3.60
C ARG A 116 -10.07 10.89 -4.80
N PRO A 117 -10.85 11.15 -5.86
CA PRO A 117 -10.40 12.00 -6.95
C PRO A 117 -10.07 13.41 -6.44
N ARG A 118 -8.91 13.94 -6.82
CA ARG A 118 -8.43 15.25 -6.37
C ARG A 118 -9.38 16.40 -6.70
N ASP A 119 -10.14 16.24 -7.78
CA ASP A 119 -11.06 17.26 -8.29
C ASP A 119 -12.46 17.21 -7.64
N GLN A 120 -12.72 16.23 -6.76
CA GLN A 120 -13.98 16.12 -6.02
C GLN A 120 -13.89 16.83 -4.66
N CYS A 121 -13.64 18.14 -4.69
CA CYS A 121 -13.72 19.01 -3.50
C CYS A 121 -15.16 19.37 -3.09
N CYS A 122 -16.20 18.84 -3.73
CA CYS A 122 -17.59 19.17 -3.38
C CYS A 122 -18.29 17.94 -2.80
N PRO A 123 -18.93 18.03 -1.62
CA PRO A 123 -19.75 16.93 -1.14
C PRO A 123 -20.90 16.74 -2.12
N ILE A 124 -21.08 15.52 -2.62
CA ILE A 124 -22.33 15.13 -3.26
C ILE A 124 -23.41 15.22 -2.16
N LEU A 125 -24.13 16.33 -2.14
CA LEU A 125 -25.48 16.38 -1.60
C LEU A 125 -26.35 15.49 -2.49
N ALA A 126 -26.81 14.38 -1.92
CA ALA A 126 -28.07 13.74 -2.26
C ALA A 126 -28.58 13.01 -1.01
#